data_AF-A0A934B157-F1
#
_entry.id   AF-A0A934B157-F1
#
_cell.length_a   1.000
_cell.length_b   1.000
_cell.length_c   1.000
_cell.angle_alpha   90.00
_cell.angle_beta   90.00
_cell.angle_gamma   90.00
#
_symmetry.space_group_name_H-M   'P 1'
#
loop_
_entity.id
_entity.type
_entity.pdbx_description
1 polymer ?
#
loop_
_entity_poly.entity_id
_entity_poly.type
_entity_poly.pdbx_seq_one_letter_code
_entity_poly.pdbx_strand_id
1 'polypeptide(L)'
;MSVNNNGPNRNKLFIVLIVVASVVLIGFGGGYVYVGTNKFCGYTCHQMKTRALVWSKSSHNKIKCIECHAEPGIVGEFKAHLDGMNYLTSFVKGKTRNLTIFATQRNPARLKACIHCHPANKLIEETDDIRIDHVSHLVRDEFLCTDCHKDMIHGSHSFEVDLVKPEEKNCLACHLKEGVNTHCQSCHKRKVVRGDRQLFVLDAMEDRVTEAD
;
A
#
# COMPACT_ATOMS: atom_id res chain seq x y z
N MET A 1 -25.94 -7.09 68.20
CA MET A 1 -25.73 -6.60 66.81
C MET A 1 -25.42 -7.81 65.96
N SER A 2 -26.37 -8.27 65.14
CA SER A 2 -26.17 -9.40 64.22
C SER A 2 -25.47 -8.89 62.96
N VAL A 3 -24.20 -9.29 62.77
CA VAL A 3 -23.47 -8.99 61.54
C VAL A 3 -24.03 -9.89 60.45
N ASN A 4 -24.82 -9.30 59.56
CA ASN A 4 -25.41 -10.00 58.42
C ASN A 4 -24.32 -10.26 57.37
N ASN A 5 -23.62 -11.40 57.50
CA ASN A 5 -22.66 -11.90 56.51
C ASN A 5 -23.37 -12.58 55.33
N ASN A 6 -24.24 -11.82 54.65
CA ASN A 6 -24.69 -12.22 53.32
C ASN A 6 -23.62 -11.81 52.31
N GLY A 7 -22.52 -12.57 52.25
CA GLY A 7 -21.58 -12.50 51.15
C GLY A 7 -22.34 -12.64 49.82
N PRO A 8 -21.92 -11.94 48.75
CA PRO A 8 -22.66 -11.93 47.49
C PRO A 8 -22.94 -13.38 47.05
N ASN A 9 -24.22 -13.71 46.88
CA ASN A 9 -24.65 -15.04 46.42
C ASN A 9 -23.76 -15.41 45.22
N ARG A 10 -23.07 -16.54 45.33
CA ARG A 10 -22.08 -16.99 44.34
C ARG A 10 -22.65 -16.92 42.91
N ASN A 11 -23.94 -17.21 42.73
CA ASN A 11 -24.64 -17.13 41.45
C ASN A 11 -24.86 -15.69 40.98
N LYS A 12 -25.17 -14.75 41.90
CA LYS A 12 -25.26 -13.31 41.59
C LYS A 12 -23.88 -12.75 41.19
N LEU A 13 -22.81 -13.17 41.87
CA LEU A 13 -21.45 -12.79 41.51
C LEU A 13 -21.05 -13.34 40.12
N PHE A 14 -21.37 -14.60 39.83
CA PHE A 14 -21.15 -15.18 38.49
C PHE A 14 -21.92 -14.45 37.39
N ILE A 15 -23.19 -14.10 37.62
CA ILE A 15 -24.00 -13.33 36.65
C ILE A 15 -23.37 -11.95 36.39
N VAL A 16 -22.94 -11.24 37.44
CA VAL A 16 -22.29 -9.94 37.29
C VAL A 16 -21.00 -10.05 36.49
N LEU A 17 -20.15 -11.05 36.76
CA LEU A 17 -18.92 -11.28 36.00
C LEU A 17 -19.19 -11.56 34.51
N ILE A 18 -20.21 -12.38 34.21
CA ILE A 18 -20.59 -12.68 32.82
C ILE A 18 -21.07 -11.41 32.11
N VAL A 19 -21.93 -10.61 32.76
CA VAL A 19 -22.41 -9.35 32.18
C VAL A 19 -21.25 -8.39 31.93
N VAL A 20 -20.36 -8.21 32.90
CA VAL A 20 -19.17 -7.34 32.75
C VAL A 20 -18.27 -7.84 31.62
N ALA A 21 -17.95 -9.14 31.59
CA ALA A 21 -17.15 -9.72 30.52
C ALA A 21 -17.81 -9.54 29.14
N SER A 22 -19.13 -9.70 29.06
CA SER A 22 -19.89 -9.52 27.82
C SER A 22 -19.83 -8.08 27.34
N VAL A 23 -20.03 -7.11 28.24
CA VAL A 23 -19.93 -5.67 27.93
C VAL A 23 -18.52 -5.30 27.46
N VAL A 24 -17.48 -5.82 28.12
CA VAL A 24 -16.08 -5.60 27.74
C VAL A 24 -15.80 -6.19 26.36
N LEU A 25 -16.25 -7.42 26.09
CA LEU A 25 -16.05 -8.06 24.78
C LEU A 25 -16.78 -7.31 23.66
N ILE A 26 -18.02 -6.88 23.89
CA ILE A 26 -18.78 -6.08 22.92
C ILE A 26 -18.09 -4.73 22.68
N GLY A 27 -17.66 -4.05 23.75
CA GLY A 27 -16.95 -2.78 23.64
C GLY A 27 -15.65 -2.91 22.87
N PHE A 28 -14.87 -3.96 23.16
CA PHE A 28 -13.62 -4.23 22.45
C PHE A 28 -13.87 -4.60 20.98
N GLY A 29 -14.84 -5.47 20.70
CA GLY A 29 -15.21 -5.85 19.33
C GLY A 29 -15.70 -4.67 18.50
N GLY A 30 -16.56 -3.82 19.08
CA GLY A 30 -17.03 -2.59 18.44
C GLY A 30 -15.89 -1.60 18.19
N GLY A 31 -14.99 -1.44 19.17
CA GLY A 31 -13.79 -0.63 19.04
C GLY A 31 -12.89 -1.12 17.90
N TYR A 32 -12.60 -2.43 17.86
CA TYR A 32 -11.80 -3.07 16.80
C TYR A 32 -12.39 -2.81 15.41
N VAL A 33 -13.68 -3.04 15.22
CA VAL A 33 -14.35 -2.80 13.93
C VAL A 33 -14.30 -1.32 13.55
N TYR A 34 -14.51 -0.43 14.51
CA TYR A 34 -14.51 1.02 14.27
C TYR A 34 -13.14 1.53 13.80
N VAL A 35 -12.06 1.12 14.46
CA VAL A 35 -10.69 1.57 14.11
C VAL A 35 -10.21 1.01 12.78
N GLY A 36 -10.79 -0.09 12.31
CA GLY A 36 -10.54 -0.65 10.97
C GLY A 36 -11.34 0.03 9.84
N THR A 37 -12.16 1.05 10.12
CA THR A 37 -12.97 1.74 9.10
C THR A 37 -12.21 2.85 8.36
N ASN A 38 -12.60 3.10 7.10
CA ASN A 38 -12.10 4.25 6.34
C ASN A 38 -12.42 5.58 7.01
N LYS A 39 -13.55 5.64 7.74
CA LYS A 39 -13.95 6.84 8.49
C LYS A 39 -12.91 7.16 9.56
N PHE A 40 -12.49 6.17 10.32
CA PHE A 40 -11.47 6.33 11.34
C PHE A 40 -10.12 6.70 10.72
N CYS A 41 -9.63 5.87 9.79
CA CYS A 41 -8.32 6.08 9.16
C CYS A 41 -8.21 7.43 8.45
N GLY A 42 -9.23 7.81 7.68
CA GLY A 42 -9.17 8.98 6.80
C GLY A 42 -9.54 10.32 7.46
N TYR A 43 -10.35 10.30 8.52
CA TYR A 43 -10.99 11.53 9.01
C TYR A 43 -10.85 11.78 10.51
N THR A 44 -10.47 10.79 11.32
CA THR A 44 -10.23 11.01 12.77
C THR A 44 -8.95 11.82 13.01
N CYS A 45 -7.90 11.58 12.23
CA CYS A 45 -6.66 12.34 12.32
C CYS A 45 -6.56 13.34 11.16
N HIS A 46 -6.30 14.62 11.45
CA HIS A 46 -6.22 15.65 10.41
C HIS A 46 -5.15 15.37 9.35
N GLN A 47 -4.02 14.78 9.76
CA GLN A 47 -2.90 14.39 8.91
C GLN A 47 -3.27 13.40 7.80
N MET A 48 -4.37 12.66 7.96
CA MET A 48 -4.82 11.66 6.99
C MET A 48 -5.81 12.20 5.96
N LYS A 49 -6.38 13.39 6.17
CA LYS A 49 -7.41 13.95 5.31
C LYS A 49 -6.97 14.06 3.85
N THR A 50 -5.74 14.51 3.59
CA THR A 50 -5.21 14.61 2.22
C THR A 50 -5.09 13.24 1.57
N ARG A 51 -4.56 12.25 2.29
CA ARG A 51 -4.43 10.87 1.79
C ARG A 51 -5.78 10.22 1.52
N ALA A 52 -6.77 10.46 2.39
CA ALA A 52 -8.14 10.00 2.21
C ALA A 52 -8.83 10.65 1.01
N LEU A 53 -8.61 11.96 0.82
CA LEU A 53 -9.14 12.67 -0.34
C LEU A 53 -8.57 12.13 -1.65
N VAL A 54 -7.27 11.89 -1.72
CA VAL A 54 -6.64 11.34 -2.92
C VAL A 54 -7.08 9.89 -3.16
N TRP A 55 -7.12 9.06 -2.11
CA TRP A 55 -7.67 7.70 -2.19
C TRP A 55 -9.11 7.69 -2.73
N SER A 56 -9.95 8.65 -2.31
CA SER A 56 -11.35 8.73 -2.76
C SER A 56 -11.49 8.97 -4.28
N LYS A 57 -10.44 9.49 -4.92
CA LYS A 57 -10.37 9.70 -6.38
C LYS A 57 -9.75 8.52 -7.13
N SER A 58 -9.11 7.59 -6.43
CA SER A 58 -8.46 6.43 -7.03
C SER A 58 -9.45 5.32 -7.42
N SER A 59 -8.99 4.41 -8.27
CA SER A 59 -9.67 3.16 -8.65
C SER A 59 -10.00 2.26 -7.46
N HIS A 60 -9.31 2.46 -6.33
CA HIS A 60 -9.49 1.68 -5.10
C HIS A 60 -10.38 2.39 -4.06
N ASN A 61 -11.13 3.43 -4.44
CA ASN A 61 -11.98 4.21 -3.54
C ASN A 61 -13.16 3.45 -2.89
N LYS A 62 -13.32 2.16 -3.18
CA LYS A 62 -14.32 1.27 -2.56
C LYS A 62 -13.71 0.24 -1.60
N ILE A 63 -12.39 0.18 -1.51
CA ILE A 63 -11.64 -0.78 -0.69
C ILE A 63 -11.32 -0.17 0.67
N LYS A 64 -11.34 -0.96 1.76
CA LYS A 64 -10.97 -0.39 3.06
C LYS A 64 -9.49 -0.02 3.10
N CYS A 65 -9.14 1.06 3.81
CA CYS A 65 -7.73 1.44 4.00
C CYS A 65 -6.91 0.26 4.54
N ILE A 66 -7.47 -0.48 5.49
CA ILE A 66 -6.79 -1.60 6.14
C ILE A 66 -6.57 -2.80 5.22
N GLU A 67 -7.35 -2.95 4.15
CA GLU A 67 -7.17 -4.05 3.18
C GLU A 67 -5.87 -3.90 2.37
N CYS A 68 -5.34 -2.67 2.24
CA CYS A 68 -4.02 -2.40 1.64
C CYS A 68 -2.92 -2.18 2.68
N HIS A 69 -3.29 -1.67 3.86
CA HIS A 69 -2.33 -1.29 4.91
C HIS A 69 -2.04 -2.37 5.96
N ALA A 70 -2.76 -3.49 5.93
CA ALA A 70 -2.51 -4.67 6.76
C ALA A 70 -2.18 -5.90 5.89
N GLU A 71 -1.53 -6.90 6.49
CA GLU A 71 -1.50 -8.23 5.88
C GLU A 71 -2.92 -8.81 5.84
N PRO A 72 -3.31 -9.55 4.78
CA PRO A 72 -4.60 -10.21 4.74
C PRO A 72 -4.83 -11.14 5.94
N GLY A 73 -6.04 -11.08 6.49
CA GLY A 73 -6.46 -11.90 7.62
C GLY A 73 -6.40 -11.18 8.98
N ILE A 74 -7.07 -11.77 9.97
CA ILE A 74 -7.32 -11.13 11.27
C ILE A 74 -6.03 -10.82 12.06
N VAL A 75 -5.00 -11.66 11.93
CA VAL A 75 -3.71 -11.46 12.60
C VAL A 75 -2.96 -10.27 11.98
N GLY A 76 -3.04 -10.10 10.66
CA GLY A 76 -2.43 -8.99 9.96
C GLY A 76 -3.08 -7.66 10.32
N GLU A 77 -4.41 -7.63 10.36
CA GLU A 77 -5.18 -6.47 10.81
C GLU A 77 -4.86 -6.10 12.26
N PHE A 78 -4.79 -7.08 13.17
CA PHE A 78 -4.40 -6.85 14.57
C PHE A 78 -3.00 -6.24 14.69
N LYS A 79 -2.01 -6.76 13.95
CA LYS A 79 -0.65 -6.18 13.91
C LYS A 79 -0.66 -4.74 13.40
N ALA A 80 -1.41 -4.47 12.33
CA ALA A 80 -1.53 -3.13 11.78
C ALA A 80 -2.15 -2.13 12.78
N HIS A 81 -3.13 -2.57 13.58
CA HIS A 81 -3.69 -1.75 14.66
C HIS A 81 -2.65 -1.43 15.74
N LEU A 82 -1.84 -2.42 16.16
CA LEU A 82 -0.75 -2.21 17.12
C LEU A 82 0.32 -1.26 16.57
N ASP A 83 0.73 -1.43 15.32
CA ASP A 83 1.67 -0.52 14.65
C ASP A 83 1.11 0.90 14.56
N GLY A 84 -0.20 1.02 14.33
CA GLY A 84 -0.94 2.27 14.38
C GLY A 84 -0.81 3.02 15.71
N MET A 85 -0.66 2.31 16.83
CA MET A 85 -0.46 2.93 18.15
C MET A 85 0.88 3.66 18.28
N ASN A 86 1.87 3.33 17.45
CA ASN A 86 3.15 4.04 17.44
C ASN A 86 3.00 5.51 16.99
N TYR A 87 2.00 5.82 16.16
CA TYR A 87 1.64 7.19 15.84
C TYR A 87 1.15 7.95 17.08
N LEU A 88 0.24 7.35 17.86
CA LEU A 88 -0.28 7.94 19.11
C LEU A 88 0.85 8.25 20.10
N THR A 89 1.79 7.33 20.31
CA THR A 89 2.92 7.57 21.22
C THR A 89 3.82 8.71 20.74
N SER A 90 3.96 8.90 19.43
CA SER A 90 4.73 9.99 18.85
C SER A 90 4.06 11.35 19.07
N PHE A 91 2.73 11.42 19.01
CA PHE A 91 1.96 12.63 19.37
C PHE A 91 2.07 12.96 20.85
N VAL A 92 1.91 11.97 21.74
CA VAL A 92 2.00 12.16 23.20
C VAL A 92 3.39 12.65 23.62
N LYS A 93 4.45 12.13 22.99
CA LYS A 93 5.84 12.52 23.28
C LYS A 93 6.28 13.84 22.62
N GLY A 94 5.36 14.56 21.95
CA GLY A 94 5.66 15.84 21.29
C GLY A 94 6.62 15.74 20.10
N LYS A 95 6.88 14.53 19.58
CA LYS A 95 7.77 14.29 18.43
C LYS A 95 6.99 14.43 17.12
N THR A 96 6.34 15.57 16.91
CA THR A 96 5.37 15.76 15.82
C THR A 96 5.95 16.38 14.55
N ARG A 97 7.15 16.97 14.61
CA ARG A 97 7.71 17.77 13.52
C ARG A 97 8.16 16.95 12.30
N ASN A 98 8.37 15.64 12.45
CA ASN A 98 8.82 14.72 11.40
C ASN A 98 8.08 13.37 11.45
N LEU A 99 6.77 13.38 11.75
CA LEU A 99 5.94 12.19 11.52
C LEU A 99 5.69 12.09 10.02
N THR A 100 6.71 11.61 9.31
CA THR A 100 6.61 11.22 7.92
C THR A 100 5.67 10.02 7.89
N ILE A 101 4.37 10.26 7.68
CA ILE A 101 3.38 9.21 7.41
C ILE A 101 3.55 8.79 5.95
N PHE A 102 4.77 8.41 5.64
CA PHE A 102 5.06 7.56 4.54
C PHE A 102 5.42 6.24 5.17
N ALA A 103 4.76 5.22 4.67
CA ALA A 103 5.34 3.97 4.22
C ALA A 103 6.82 4.01 3.75
N THR A 104 7.76 4.66 4.45
CA THR A 104 9.17 4.78 4.03
C THR A 104 9.89 3.44 4.01
N GLN A 105 9.37 2.44 4.72
CA GLN A 105 9.89 1.09 4.66
C GLN A 105 9.17 0.27 3.58
N ARG A 106 9.99 -0.36 2.72
CA ARG A 106 9.63 -1.56 1.96
C ARG A 106 8.95 -2.51 2.94
N ASN A 107 7.66 -2.73 2.76
CA ASN A 107 6.90 -3.61 3.64
C ASN A 107 6.32 -4.77 2.79
N PRO A 108 6.86 -5.99 2.92
CA PRO A 108 6.36 -7.17 2.23
C PRO A 108 4.86 -7.46 2.52
N ALA A 109 4.33 -6.96 3.63
CA ALA A 109 2.90 -7.02 3.92
C ALA A 109 2.05 -6.38 2.82
N ARG A 110 2.53 -5.28 2.21
CA ARG A 110 1.81 -4.61 1.11
C ARG A 110 1.79 -5.46 -0.14
N LEU A 111 2.88 -6.18 -0.43
CA LEU A 111 2.90 -7.13 -1.54
C LEU A 111 1.79 -8.19 -1.35
N LYS A 112 1.68 -8.75 -0.14
CA LYS A 112 0.62 -9.72 0.20
C LYS A 112 -0.79 -9.15 0.03
N ALA A 113 -1.01 -7.89 0.42
CA ALA A 113 -2.28 -7.21 0.24
C ALA A 113 -2.63 -7.02 -1.26
N CYS A 114 -1.66 -6.58 -2.08
CA CYS A 114 -1.86 -6.43 -3.52
C CYS A 114 -2.19 -7.78 -4.19
N ILE A 115 -1.38 -8.81 -3.95
CA ILE A 115 -1.56 -10.13 -4.59
C ILE A 115 -2.80 -10.88 -4.09
N HIS A 116 -3.38 -10.49 -2.96
CA HIS A 116 -4.63 -11.05 -2.47
C HIS A 116 -5.77 -10.82 -3.48
N CYS A 117 -5.79 -9.64 -4.11
CA CYS A 117 -6.79 -9.26 -5.12
C CYS A 117 -6.24 -9.32 -6.56
N HIS A 118 -4.94 -9.10 -6.75
CA HIS A 118 -4.26 -9.06 -8.05
C HIS A 118 -3.18 -10.17 -8.17
N PRO A 119 -3.56 -11.42 -8.47
CA PRO A 119 -2.59 -12.52 -8.56
C PRO A 119 -1.57 -12.27 -9.68
N ALA A 120 -0.27 -12.28 -9.34
CA ALA A 120 0.82 -11.93 -10.25
C ALA A 120 0.83 -12.73 -11.57
N ASN A 121 0.45 -14.00 -11.52
CA ASN A 121 0.38 -14.88 -12.68
C ASN A 121 -0.80 -14.57 -13.63
N LYS A 122 -1.79 -13.78 -13.18
CA LYS A 122 -2.95 -13.37 -13.98
C LYS A 122 -2.80 -11.97 -14.60
N LEU A 123 -1.82 -11.19 -14.15
CA LEU A 123 -1.58 -9.81 -14.60
C LEU A 123 -0.82 -9.73 -15.94
N ILE A 124 -0.45 -10.86 -16.55
CA ILE A 124 0.38 -10.92 -17.76
C ILE A 124 -0.35 -10.32 -18.99
N GLU A 125 -1.67 -10.12 -18.92
CA GLU A 125 -2.52 -9.79 -20.07
C GLU A 125 -3.07 -8.36 -20.10
N GLU A 126 -2.77 -7.49 -19.13
CA GLU A 126 -3.59 -6.28 -18.91
C GLU A 126 -3.24 -5.03 -19.76
N THR A 127 -2.19 -5.05 -20.60
CA THR A 127 -1.86 -3.87 -21.45
C THR A 127 -1.55 -4.23 -22.89
N ASP A 128 -2.03 -3.43 -23.84
CA ASP A 128 -1.83 -3.65 -25.28
C ASP A 128 -0.42 -3.29 -25.78
N ASP A 129 0.34 -2.51 -25.01
CA ASP A 129 1.62 -1.93 -25.46
C ASP A 129 2.84 -2.72 -24.97
N ILE A 130 2.86 -3.13 -23.70
CA ILE A 130 4.00 -3.80 -23.09
C ILE A 130 3.60 -5.09 -22.37
N ARG A 131 4.50 -6.07 -22.36
CA ARG A 131 4.42 -7.31 -21.58
C ARG A 131 5.44 -7.27 -20.46
N ILE A 132 4.99 -7.55 -19.25
CA ILE A 132 5.82 -7.63 -18.05
C ILE A 132 5.53 -8.95 -17.37
N ASP A 133 6.56 -9.76 -17.15
CA ASP A 133 6.47 -10.93 -16.29
C ASP A 133 6.60 -10.50 -14.83
N HIS A 134 5.45 -10.30 -14.18
CA HIS A 134 5.39 -9.91 -12.77
C HIS A 134 5.97 -10.98 -11.84
N VAL A 135 5.89 -12.27 -12.18
CA VAL A 135 6.36 -13.34 -11.29
C VAL A 135 7.87 -13.26 -11.13
N SER A 136 8.60 -13.09 -12.23
CA SER A 136 10.06 -12.92 -12.19
C SER A 136 10.47 -11.71 -11.33
N HIS A 137 9.84 -10.55 -11.53
CA HIS A 137 10.22 -9.33 -10.79
C HIS A 137 9.83 -9.39 -9.30
N LEU A 138 8.73 -10.03 -8.94
CA LEU A 138 8.27 -10.13 -7.55
C LEU A 138 9.00 -11.23 -6.77
N VAL A 139 9.29 -12.37 -7.40
CA VAL A 139 9.84 -13.56 -6.71
C VAL A 139 11.36 -13.64 -6.83
N ARG A 140 11.91 -13.42 -8.03
CA ARG A 140 13.36 -13.53 -8.25
C ARG A 140 14.07 -12.24 -7.84
N ASP A 141 13.51 -11.10 -8.22
CA ASP A 141 14.15 -9.79 -8.02
C ASP A 141 13.65 -9.06 -6.77
N GLU A 142 12.70 -9.68 -6.04
CA GLU A 142 12.14 -9.20 -4.76
C GLU A 142 11.59 -7.76 -4.82
N PHE A 143 11.06 -7.34 -5.97
CA PHE A 143 10.38 -6.06 -6.10
C PHE A 143 8.99 -6.07 -5.45
N LEU A 144 8.58 -4.90 -4.94
CA LEU A 144 7.20 -4.64 -4.56
C LEU A 144 6.43 -4.07 -5.75
N CYS A 145 5.10 -4.25 -5.75
CA CYS A 145 4.22 -3.63 -6.75
C CYS A 145 4.45 -2.12 -6.86
N THR A 146 4.64 -1.44 -5.73
CA THR A 146 4.86 0.01 -5.64
C THR A 146 6.26 0.47 -6.06
N ASP A 147 7.21 -0.44 -6.29
CA ASP A 147 8.52 -0.07 -6.83
C ASP A 147 8.38 0.38 -8.29
N CYS A 148 7.36 -0.15 -9.01
CA CYS A 148 6.99 0.23 -10.37
C CYS A 148 5.70 1.08 -10.41
N HIS A 149 4.63 0.63 -9.75
CA HIS A 149 3.34 1.33 -9.65
C HIS A 149 3.35 2.34 -8.50
N LYS A 150 4.24 3.33 -8.62
CA LYS A 150 4.37 4.41 -7.62
C LYS A 150 3.09 5.23 -7.55
N ASP A 151 2.80 5.79 -6.39
CA ASP A 151 1.78 6.84 -6.20
C ASP A 151 0.35 6.53 -6.69
N MET A 152 0.04 5.26 -6.97
CA MET A 152 -1.21 4.85 -7.60
C MET A 152 -2.47 5.24 -6.79
N ILE A 153 -2.39 5.14 -5.45
CA ILE A 153 -3.53 5.32 -4.54
C ILE A 153 -3.54 6.67 -3.85
N HIS A 154 -2.38 7.15 -3.42
CA HIS A 154 -2.26 8.40 -2.65
C HIS A 154 -1.73 9.57 -3.47
N GLY A 155 -1.52 9.36 -4.76
CA GLY A 155 -1.04 10.35 -5.70
C GLY A 155 0.39 10.80 -5.45
N SER A 156 0.98 11.35 -6.51
CA SER A 156 2.26 12.04 -6.41
C SER A 156 2.01 13.48 -5.96
N HIS A 157 3.05 14.33 -5.98
CA HIS A 157 2.88 15.77 -5.78
C HIS A 157 1.89 16.43 -6.77
N SER A 158 1.58 15.79 -7.91
CA SER A 158 0.55 16.24 -8.87
C SER A 158 -0.88 15.86 -8.49
N PHE A 159 -1.09 15.09 -7.42
CA PHE A 159 -2.38 14.49 -7.02
C PHE A 159 -3.02 13.55 -8.07
N GLU A 160 -2.27 13.18 -9.10
CA GLU A 160 -2.70 12.19 -10.10
C GLU A 160 -2.72 10.79 -9.49
N VAL A 161 -3.78 10.04 -9.77
CA VAL A 161 -4.02 8.66 -9.30
C VAL A 161 -4.25 7.75 -10.50
N ASP A 162 -4.09 6.44 -10.31
CA ASP A 162 -4.41 5.37 -11.29
C ASP A 162 -3.63 5.35 -12.61
N LEU A 163 -2.83 6.39 -12.93
CA LEU A 163 -2.17 6.56 -14.24
C LEU A 163 -0.64 6.46 -14.20
N VAL A 164 -0.06 5.92 -13.14
CA VAL A 164 1.40 5.77 -13.06
C VAL A 164 1.82 4.52 -13.81
N LYS A 165 1.95 4.66 -15.14
CA LYS A 165 2.68 3.68 -15.95
C LYS A 165 4.15 3.71 -15.52
N PRO A 166 4.80 2.55 -15.35
CA PRO A 166 6.24 2.54 -15.08
C PRO A 166 6.97 3.16 -16.28
N GLU A 167 7.86 4.11 -16.00
CA GLU A 167 8.68 4.73 -17.03
C GLU A 167 9.70 3.73 -17.61
N GLU A 168 9.90 3.75 -18.93
CA GLU A 168 10.86 2.87 -19.64
C GLU A 168 12.26 2.93 -19.00
N LYS A 169 12.68 4.12 -18.57
CA LYS A 169 13.98 4.33 -17.91
C LYS A 169 14.15 3.51 -16.63
N ASN A 170 13.07 3.26 -15.89
CA ASN A 170 13.13 2.49 -14.65
C ASN A 170 13.41 1.00 -14.94
N CYS A 171 12.89 0.48 -16.04
CA CYS A 171 13.14 -0.89 -16.49
C CYS A 171 14.57 -1.02 -17.05
N LEU A 172 14.96 -0.09 -17.94
CA LEU A 172 16.27 -0.12 -18.61
C LEU A 172 17.42 0.04 -17.63
N ALA A 173 17.30 0.88 -16.60
CA ALA A 173 18.37 1.08 -15.62
C ALA A 173 18.85 -0.23 -14.98
N CYS A 174 17.94 -1.12 -14.63
CA CYS A 174 18.28 -2.43 -14.07
C CYS A 174 18.66 -3.43 -15.18
N HIS A 175 17.88 -3.51 -16.26
CA HIS A 175 18.14 -4.49 -17.33
C HIS A 175 19.50 -4.30 -18.01
N LEU A 176 19.93 -3.05 -18.21
CA LEU A 176 21.26 -2.73 -18.74
C LEU A 176 22.36 -3.11 -17.74
N LYS A 177 22.13 -2.86 -16.45
CA LYS A 177 23.09 -3.21 -15.39
C LYS A 177 23.28 -4.73 -15.24
N GLU A 178 22.19 -5.47 -15.29
CA GLU A 178 22.18 -6.93 -15.07
C GLU A 178 22.36 -7.74 -16.38
N GLY A 179 22.58 -7.07 -17.52
CA GLY A 179 22.78 -7.73 -18.82
C GLY A 179 21.56 -8.51 -19.32
N VAL A 180 20.36 -8.13 -18.91
CA VAL A 180 19.09 -8.74 -19.31
C VAL A 180 18.67 -8.20 -20.68
N ASN A 181 17.99 -9.02 -21.48
CA ASN A 181 17.55 -8.67 -22.84
C ASN A 181 16.76 -7.32 -22.90
N THR A 182 17.30 -6.37 -23.66
CA THR A 182 16.72 -5.03 -23.92
C THR A 182 16.24 -4.84 -25.36
N HIS A 183 16.10 -5.91 -26.15
CA HIS A 183 15.47 -5.83 -27.46
C HIS A 183 14.06 -5.26 -27.34
N CYS A 184 13.67 -4.36 -28.23
CA CYS A 184 12.39 -3.64 -28.11
C CYS A 184 11.20 -4.59 -27.98
N GLN A 185 11.21 -5.70 -28.72
CA GLN A 185 10.15 -6.71 -28.75
C GLN A 185 10.19 -7.66 -27.55
N SER A 186 11.21 -7.60 -26.68
CA SER A 186 11.19 -8.34 -25.41
C SER A 186 10.09 -7.79 -24.51
N CYS A 187 9.90 -6.47 -24.49
CA CYS A 187 8.88 -5.78 -23.70
C CYS A 187 7.68 -5.30 -24.52
N HIS A 188 7.86 -4.79 -25.74
CA HIS A 188 6.75 -4.23 -26.51
C HIS A 188 6.01 -5.29 -27.33
N LYS A 189 4.67 -5.32 -27.19
CA LYS A 189 3.79 -6.23 -27.96
C LYS A 189 3.68 -5.83 -29.43
N ARG A 190 3.79 -4.52 -29.71
CA ARG A 190 3.80 -3.95 -31.07
C ARG A 190 5.21 -3.55 -31.47
N LYS A 191 5.48 -3.52 -32.77
CA LYS A 191 6.76 -3.06 -33.30
C LYS A 191 6.94 -1.58 -32.96
N VAL A 192 7.93 -1.26 -32.15
CA VAL A 192 8.28 0.13 -31.84
C VAL A 192 8.97 0.74 -33.06
N VAL A 193 8.38 1.78 -33.63
CA VAL A 193 9.00 2.57 -34.71
C VAL A 193 9.83 3.67 -34.06
N ARG A 194 11.14 3.71 -34.35
CA ARG A 194 12.10 4.62 -33.68
C ARG A 194 11.77 6.11 -33.83
N GLY A 195 11.06 6.50 -34.89
CA GLY A 195 10.78 7.90 -35.23
C GLY A 195 9.89 8.66 -34.23
N ASP A 196 9.17 7.96 -33.35
CA ASP A 196 8.21 8.58 -32.41
C ASP A 196 8.79 8.78 -31.00
N ARG A 197 10.09 8.53 -30.78
CA ARG A 197 10.73 8.72 -29.47
C ARG A 197 11.29 10.14 -29.33
N GLN A 198 11.05 10.77 -28.17
CA GLN A 198 11.77 11.99 -27.76
C GLN A 198 13.31 11.81 -27.77
N LEU A 199 13.80 10.57 -27.57
CA LEU A 199 15.23 10.21 -27.64
C LEU A 199 15.81 10.21 -29.05
N PHE A 200 15.00 10.10 -30.11
CA PHE A 200 15.49 10.20 -31.50
C PHE A 200 16.16 11.56 -31.74
N VAL A 201 15.70 12.62 -31.07
CA VAL A 201 16.30 13.94 -31.19
C VAL A 201 17.71 13.96 -30.60
N LEU A 202 17.97 13.25 -29.49
CA LEU A 202 19.29 13.22 -28.86
C LEU A 202 20.28 12.38 -29.67
N ASP A 203 19.87 11.18 -30.11
CA ASP A 203 20.71 10.33 -30.99
C ASP A 203 21.00 11.05 -32.34
N ALA A 204 19.99 11.69 -32.95
CA ALA A 204 20.17 12.45 -34.19
C ALA A 204 20.90 13.79 -34.01
N MET A 205 21.12 14.23 -32.76
CA MET A 205 22.00 15.36 -32.44
C MET A 205 23.44 14.88 -32.26
N GLU A 206 23.65 13.70 -31.68
CA GLU A 206 24.97 13.08 -31.49
C GLU A 206 25.57 12.64 -32.84
N ASP A 207 24.76 12.03 -33.71
CA ASP A 207 25.15 11.66 -35.08
C ASP A 207 25.56 12.89 -35.91
N ARG A 208 24.90 14.05 -35.72
CA ARG A 208 25.27 15.31 -36.39
C ARG A 208 26.57 15.93 -35.91
N VAL A 209 26.97 15.65 -34.67
CA VAL A 209 28.27 16.11 -34.14
C VAL A 209 29.39 15.25 -34.73
N THR A 210 29.16 13.94 -34.91
CA THR A 210 30.16 13.04 -35.51
C THR A 210 30.34 13.20 -37.02
N GLU A 211 29.36 13.76 -37.74
CA GLU A 211 29.46 14.07 -39.18
C GLU A 211 30.07 15.46 -39.45
N ALA A 212 30.31 16.26 -38.40
CA ALA A 212 30.87 17.61 -38.49
C ALA A 212 32.38 17.69 -38.24
N ASP A 213 33.03 16.54 -37.99
CA ASP A 213 34.49 16.34 -37.89
C ASP A 213 35.02 15.60 -39.14
#